data_AF-A0A1A8GG89-F1
#
_entry.id   AF-A0A1A8GG89-F1
#
_cell.length_a   1.000
_cell.length_b   1.000
_cell.length_c   1.000
_cell.angle_alpha   90.00
_cell.angle_beta   90.00
_cell.angle_gamma   90.00
#
_symmetry.space_group_name_H-M   'P 1'
#
loop_
_entity.id
_entity.type
_entity.pdbx_description
1 polymer ?
#
loop_
_entity_poly.entity_id
_entity_poly.type
_entity_poly.pdbx_seq_one_letter_code
_entity_poly.pdbx_strand_id
1 'polypeptide(L)'
;MVTESCWATNQASPDVGLRYDLILNGCPNAADQTVTMQGNGQGTSNYFSFNMFQFSGSSGEIYLHCKLQLCVKQESSCIPVCSGARRRRSIRSRYEAAFISMAWTT
;
A
#
# COMPACT_ATOMS: atom_id res chain seq x y z
N MET A 1 12.16 -5.80 4.65
CA MET A 1 10.95 -6.26 3.94
C MET A 1 10.48 -5.15 3.02
N VAL A 2 10.07 -5.48 1.80
CA VAL A 2 9.57 -4.52 0.82
C VAL A 2 8.13 -4.87 0.46
N THR A 3 7.24 -3.89 0.49
CA THR A 3 5.89 -4.01 -0.07
C THR A 3 5.98 -3.72 -1.56
N GLU A 4 5.95 -4.75 -2.40
CA GLU A 4 6.22 -4.62 -3.84
C GLU A 4 4.98 -4.12 -4.59
N SER A 5 3.82 -4.70 -4.31
CA SER A 5 2.54 -4.21 -4.81
C SER A 5 1.45 -4.44 -3.78
N CYS A 6 0.46 -3.54 -3.76
CA CYS A 6 -0.76 -3.69 -3.00
C CYS A 6 -1.93 -3.16 -3.81
N TRP A 7 -3.02 -3.90 -3.83
CA TRP A 7 -4.23 -3.53 -4.55
C TRP A 7 -5.46 -3.93 -3.76
N ALA A 8 -6.57 -3.26 -4.03
CA ALA A 8 -7.87 -3.62 -3.52
C ALA A 8 -8.71 -4.31 -4.61
N THR A 9 -9.57 -5.23 -4.20
CA THR A 9 -10.59 -5.85 -5.08
C THR A 9 -11.97 -5.78 -4.45
N ASN A 10 -13.02 -5.89 -5.28
CA ASN A 10 -14.40 -6.01 -4.81
C ASN A 10 -14.82 -7.47 -4.47
N GLN A 11 -13.88 -8.41 -4.55
CA GLN A 11 -14.08 -9.83 -4.26
C GLN A 11 -12.88 -10.38 -3.49
N ALA A 12 -13.08 -11.46 -2.75
CA ALA A 12 -12.02 -12.07 -1.95
C ALA A 12 -10.85 -12.63 -2.79
N SER A 13 -11.09 -12.97 -4.05
CA SER A 13 -10.03 -13.41 -4.96
C SER A 13 -9.15 -12.22 -5.40
N PRO A 14 -7.82 -12.34 -5.36
CA PRO A 14 -6.90 -11.27 -5.77
C PRO A 14 -6.92 -10.97 -7.27
N ASP A 15 -7.36 -11.94 -8.09
CA ASP A 15 -7.20 -11.93 -9.55
C ASP A 15 -8.52 -11.73 -10.30
N VAL A 16 -9.64 -11.68 -9.59
CA VAL A 16 -10.99 -11.63 -10.18
C VAL A 16 -11.73 -10.38 -9.73
N GLY A 17 -12.44 -9.76 -10.67
CA GLY A 17 -13.31 -8.62 -10.40
C GLY A 17 -12.64 -7.26 -10.66
N LEU A 18 -13.17 -6.22 -10.02
CA LEU A 18 -12.64 -4.87 -10.10
C LEU A 18 -11.40 -4.76 -9.23
N ARG A 19 -10.37 -4.08 -9.74
CA ARG A 19 -9.08 -3.90 -9.08
C ARG A 19 -8.73 -2.42 -9.00
N TYR A 20 -8.15 -2.01 -7.88
CA TYR A 20 -7.60 -0.67 -7.66
C TYR A 20 -6.19 -0.76 -7.08
N ASP A 21 -5.19 -0.30 -7.82
CA ASP A 21 -3.79 -0.37 -7.40
C ASP A 21 -3.42 0.77 -6.46
N LEU A 22 -2.95 0.42 -5.26
CA LEU A 22 -2.51 1.37 -4.23
C LEU A 22 -1.00 1.56 -4.26
N ILE A 23 -0.25 0.45 -4.34
CA ILE A 23 1.21 0.41 -4.41
C ILE A 23 1.64 -0.34 -5.67
N LEU A 24 2.54 0.25 -6.44
CA LEU A 24 3.13 -0.29 -7.67
C LEU A 24 4.65 -0.21 -7.58
N ASN A 25 5.34 -1.34 -7.78
CA ASN A 25 6.81 -1.45 -7.79
C ASN A 25 7.47 -0.77 -6.57
N GLY A 26 6.92 -1.02 -5.37
CA GLY A 26 7.43 -0.45 -4.13
C GLY A 26 6.98 0.98 -3.82
N CYS A 27 6.20 1.61 -4.69
CA CYS A 27 5.88 3.04 -4.63
C CYS A 27 4.37 3.31 -4.58
N PRO A 28 3.93 4.37 -3.88
CA PRO A 28 2.54 4.84 -3.96
C PRO A 28 2.12 5.08 -5.40
N ASN A 29 0.92 4.63 -5.77
CA ASN A 29 0.36 4.86 -7.10
C ASN A 29 0.16 6.37 -7.33
N ALA A 30 0.87 6.95 -8.30
CA ALA A 30 0.82 8.38 -8.59
C ALA A 30 -0.55 8.86 -9.09
N ALA A 31 -1.40 7.95 -9.59
CA ALA A 31 -2.77 8.27 -9.98
C ALA A 31 -3.67 8.57 -8.78
N ASP A 32 -3.35 8.02 -7.59
CA ASP A 32 -4.07 8.28 -6.36
C ASP A 32 -3.21 9.11 -5.39
N GLN A 33 -3.58 10.38 -5.25
CA GLN A 33 -2.84 11.31 -4.40
C GLN A 33 -3.11 11.11 -2.89
N THR A 34 -4.04 10.23 -2.51
CA THR A 34 -4.35 9.91 -1.12
C THR A 34 -3.43 8.83 -0.56
N VAL A 35 -2.77 8.04 -1.43
CA VAL A 35 -1.85 7.00 -1.00
C VAL A 35 -0.55 7.63 -0.50
N THR A 36 -0.18 7.31 0.74
CA THR A 36 1.11 7.72 1.31
C THR A 36 1.81 6.52 1.92
N MET A 37 3.14 6.57 1.96
CA MET A 37 3.98 5.50 2.49
C MET A 37 5.00 6.10 3.44
N GLN A 38 4.97 5.67 4.71
CA GLN A 38 5.85 6.21 5.75
C GLN A 38 7.27 5.62 5.68
N GLY A 39 7.43 4.47 5.03
CA GLY A 39 8.71 3.84 4.74
C GLY A 39 8.51 2.47 4.10
N ASN A 40 9.41 2.10 3.19
CA ASN A 40 9.41 0.79 2.52
C ASN A 40 10.85 0.30 2.39
N GLY A 41 11.12 -0.95 2.81
CA GLY A 41 12.47 -1.51 2.76
C GLY A 41 13.41 -1.07 3.89
N GLN A 42 12.95 -0.25 4.84
CA GLN A 42 13.80 0.28 5.93
C GLN A 42 13.90 -0.69 7.12
N GLY A 43 12.89 -1.52 7.33
CA GLY A 43 12.83 -2.50 8.42
C GLY A 43 12.02 -3.74 8.06
N THR A 44 11.45 -4.38 9.09
CA THR A 44 10.59 -5.56 8.99
C THR A 44 9.10 -5.20 8.92
N SER A 45 8.75 -3.94 9.11
CA SER A 45 7.38 -3.44 9.04
C SER A 45 7.32 -2.21 8.14
N ASN A 46 6.27 -2.14 7.33
CA ASN A 46 6.00 -1.04 6.41
C ASN A 46 4.60 -0.50 6.71
N TYR A 47 4.43 0.82 6.62
CA TYR A 47 3.15 1.48 6.85
C TYR A 47 2.79 2.34 5.64
N PHE A 48 1.60 2.12 5.10
CA PHE A 48 1.00 2.97 4.07
C PHE A 48 -0.43 3.33 4.48
N SER A 49 -0.92 4.44 3.95
CA SER A 49 -2.28 4.94 4.17
C SER A 49 -2.91 5.32 2.84
N PHE A 50 -4.23 5.28 2.76
CA PHE A 50 -5.02 5.72 1.62
C PHE A 50 -6.41 6.14 2.12
N ASN A 51 -7.16 6.91 1.34
CA ASN A 51 -8.53 7.23 1.70
C ASN A 51 -9.45 6.06 1.36
N MET A 52 -10.37 5.74 2.27
CA MET A 52 -11.34 4.67 2.03
C MET A 52 -12.23 5.00 0.83
N PHE A 53 -12.60 3.96 0.08
CA PHE A 53 -13.45 4.06 -1.10
C PHE A 53 -14.33 2.81 -1.23
N GLN A 54 -15.25 2.84 -2.19
CA GLN A 54 -16.05 1.68 -2.60
C GLN A 54 -16.02 1.54 -4.12
N PHE A 55 -16.15 0.32 -4.62
CA PHE A 55 -16.32 0.08 -6.05
C PHE A 55 -17.78 0.37 -6.46
N SER A 56 -17.98 1.04 -7.60
CA SER A 56 -19.31 1.26 -8.14
C SER A 56 -19.99 -0.08 -8.45
N GLY A 57 -21.20 -0.28 -7.93
CA GLY A 57 -21.97 -1.50 -8.13
C GLY A 57 -21.57 -2.69 -7.24
N SER A 58 -20.79 -2.49 -6.17
CA SER A 58 -20.50 -3.53 -5.17
C SER A 58 -21.29 -3.33 -3.85
N SER A 59 -21.22 -4.31 -2.96
CA SER A 59 -21.79 -4.31 -1.60
C SER A 59 -21.12 -3.33 -0.63
N GLY A 60 -20.07 -2.61 -1.06
CA GLY A 60 -19.23 -1.76 -0.20
C GLY A 60 -18.05 -2.50 0.44
N GLU A 61 -17.95 -3.82 0.28
CA GLU A 61 -16.82 -4.60 0.73
C GLU A 61 -15.60 -4.41 -0.19
N ILE A 62 -14.43 -4.27 0.42
CA ILE A 62 -13.14 -4.25 -0.28
C ILE A 62 -12.19 -5.26 0.38
N TYR A 63 -11.37 -5.90 -0.44
CA TYR A 63 -10.35 -6.86 -0.01
C TYR A 63 -8.99 -6.31 -0.39
N LEU A 64 -8.05 -6.26 0.55
CA LEU A 64 -6.69 -5.80 0.30
C LEU A 64 -5.77 -6.99 0.06
N HIS A 65 -4.99 -6.91 -1.01
CA HIS A 65 -4.00 -7.91 -1.39
C HIS A 65 -2.66 -7.23 -1.53
N CYS A 66 -1.62 -7.84 -0.96
CA CYS A 66 -0.27 -7.30 -1.03
C CYS A 66 0.74 -8.39 -1.36
N LYS A 67 1.60 -8.11 -2.35
CA LYS A 67 2.79 -8.88 -2.63
C LYS A 67 3.97 -8.27 -1.88
N LEU A 68 4.61 -9.08 -1.05
CA LEU A 68 5.69 -8.66 -0.17
C LEU A 68 6.97 -9.40 -0.58
N GLN A 69 8.11 -8.73 -0.45
CA GLN A 69 9.42 -9.27 -0.77
C GLN A 69 10.35 -9.21 0.45
N LEU A 70 10.98 -10.35 0.75
CA LEU A 70 12.11 -10.37 1.66
C LEU A 70 13.33 -9.78 0.95
N CYS A 71 13.87 -8.70 1.49
CA CYS A 71 15.08 -8.08 0.97
C CYS A 71 16.19 -8.20 2.01
N VAL A 72 17.31 -8.80 1.61
CA VAL A 72 18.50 -9.01 2.44
C VAL A 72 19.50 -7.90 2.11
N LYS A 73 19.89 -7.10 3.13
CA LYS A 73 20.73 -5.90 2.97
C LYS A 73 22.20 -6.15 2.55
N GLN A 74 22.59 -7.38 2.20
CA GLN A 74 24.00 -7.74 2.01
C GLN A 74 24.65 -7.01 0.82
N GLU A 75 23.94 -6.81 -0.30
CA GLU A 75 24.56 -6.22 -1.51
C GLU A 75 23.70 -5.19 -2.27
N SER A 76 22.40 -5.05 -1.95
CA SER A 76 21.49 -4.13 -2.69
C SER A 76 20.64 -3.27 -1.76
N SER A 77 20.26 -2.08 -2.25
CA SER A 77 19.33 -1.19 -1.55
C SER A 77 17.93 -1.79 -1.56
N CYS A 78 17.37 -2.05 -0.38
CA CYS A 78 15.99 -2.47 -0.21
C CYS A 78 14.98 -1.32 -0.38
N ILE A 79 15.44 -0.07 -0.44
CA ILE A 79 14.58 1.10 -0.53
C ILE A 79 14.23 1.33 -2.00
N PRO A 80 12.94 1.20 -2.40
CA PRO A 80 12.53 1.43 -3.78
C PRO A 80 12.71 2.89 -4.20
N VAL A 81 13.04 3.10 -5.47
CA VAL A 81 13.26 4.43 -6.05
C VAL A 81 11.97 4.87 -6.77
N CYS A 82 11.25 5.81 -6.16
CA CYS A 82 9.99 6.33 -6.71
C CYS A 82 10.20 7.63 -7.49
N SER A 83 10.10 7.59 -8.81
CA SER A 83 10.09 8.78 -9.66
C SER A 83 8.72 9.48 -9.62
N GLY A 84 8.68 10.78 -9.32
CA GLY A 84 7.46 11.60 -9.46
C GLY A 84 6.62 11.81 -8.19
N ALA A 85 6.99 11.22 -7.05
CA ALA A 85 6.29 11.45 -5.79
C ALA A 85 6.77 12.76 -5.14
N ARG A 86 6.14 13.89 -5.48
CA ARG A 86 6.33 15.15 -4.75
C ARG A 86 5.84 14.92 -3.31
N ARG A 87 6.78 14.76 -2.36
CA ARG A 87 6.51 14.54 -0.92
C ARG A 87 5.53 15.62 -0.43
N ARG A 88 4.27 15.26 -0.19
CA ARG A 88 3.31 16.19 0.43
C ARG A 88 3.79 16.50 1.84
N ARG A 89 3.77 17.78 2.21
CA ARG A 89 3.86 18.17 3.62
C ARG A 89 2.61 17.65 4.30
N SER A 90 2.77 16.84 5.35
CA SER A 90 1.64 16.35 6.12
C SER A 90 0.96 17.52 6.81
N ILE A 91 -0.34 17.70 6.57
CA ILE A 91 -1.20 18.45 7.47
C ILE A 91 -1.64 17.43 8.51
N ARG A 92 -1.33 17.66 9.79
CA ARG A 92 -1.88 16.86 10.90
C ARG A 92 -3.40 17.05 10.90
N SER A 93 -4.12 16.17 10.21
CA SER A 93 -5.56 16.13 10.34
C SER A 93 -5.93 15.40 11.64
N ARG A 94 -6.96 15.89 12.33
CA ARG A 94 -7.46 15.33 13.59
C ARG A 94 -8.44 14.17 13.40
N TYR A 95 -8.61 13.66 12.17
CA TYR A 95 -9.49 12.51 11.92
C TYR A 95 -8.89 11.24 12.53
N GLU A 96 -9.72 10.45 13.22
CA GLU A 96 -9.33 9.11 13.64
C GLU A 96 -9.07 8.26 12.38
N ALA A 97 -7.84 7.80 12.22
CA ALA A 97 -7.50 6.85 11.18
C ALA A 97 -7.90 5.46 11.67
N ALA A 98 -8.65 4.72 10.84
CA ALA A 98 -8.79 3.28 11.03
C ALA A 98 -7.47 2.60 10.65
N PHE A 99 -7.01 1.67 11.50
CA PHE A 99 -5.79 0.92 11.26
C PHE A 99 -6.12 -0.52 10.91
N ILE A 100 -5.58 -0.99 9.77
CA ILE A 100 -5.59 -2.39 9.38
C ILE A 100 -4.16 -2.89 9.50
N SER A 101 -3.92 -3.87 10.38
CA SER A 101 -2.61 -4.50 10.55
C SER A 101 -2.59 -5.87 9.87
N MET A 102 -1.53 -6.14 9.12
CA MET A 102 -1.22 -7.47 8.60
C MET A 102 0.09 -7.92 9.24
N ALA A 103 0.01 -8.98 10.05
CA ALA A 103 1.17 -9.60 10.68
C ALA A 103 1.36 -11.00 10.10
N TRP A 104 2.62 -11.38 9.86
CA TRP A 104 2.97 -12.76 9.53
C TRP A 104 3.14 -13.51 10.85
N THR A 105 2.34 -14.56 11.06
CA THR A 105 2.55 -15.53 12.15
C THR A 105 3.51 -16.60 11.65
N THR A 106 4.61 -16.82 12.37
CA THR A 106 5.54 -17.95 12.16
C THR A 106 4.97 -19.24 12.70
#